data_AF-A0A1H3JMG7-F1
#
_entry.id   AF-A0A1H3JMG7-F1
#
_cell.length_a   1.000
_cell.length_b   1.000
_cell.length_c   1.000
_cell.angle_alpha   90.00
_cell.angle_beta   90.00
_cell.angle_gamma   90.00
#
_symmetry.space_group_name_H-M   'P 1'
#
loop_
_entity.id
_entity.type
_entity.pdbx_description
1 polymer ?
#
loop_
_entity_poly.entity_id
_entity_poly.type
_entity_poly.pdbx_seq_one_letter_code
_entity_poly.pdbx_strand_id
1 'polypeptide(L)'
;MSKSTPQIGLPEDLVEEPIGVSNNETTLREAATDLAVAHRELDEYRNGALTLAQTLKELQRTAEAEGNHELATTARNLKESAIAVTERIEG
;
A
#
# COMPACT_ATOMS: atom_id res chain seq x y z
N MET A 1 10.70 -19.75 -18.51
CA MET A 1 9.23 -19.56 -18.61
C MET A 1 8.79 -18.82 -17.36
N SER A 2 8.68 -17.49 -17.43
CA SER A 2 8.16 -16.69 -16.32
C SER A 2 6.64 -16.75 -16.37
N LYS A 3 6.03 -17.27 -15.31
CA LYS A 3 4.60 -17.13 -15.08
C LYS A 3 4.34 -15.66 -14.79
N SER A 4 3.64 -14.97 -15.68
CA SER A 4 3.16 -13.62 -15.43
C SER A 4 2.16 -13.68 -14.28
N THR A 5 2.52 -13.04 -13.17
CA THR A 5 1.60 -12.65 -12.12
C THR A 5 0.44 -11.90 -12.76
N PRO A 6 -0.83 -12.12 -12.39
CA PRO A 6 -1.91 -11.29 -12.89
C PRO A 6 -1.63 -9.88 -12.39
N GLN A 7 -1.14 -9.01 -13.28
CA GLN A 7 -1.44 -7.59 -13.15
C GLN A 7 -2.95 -7.54 -13.02
N ILE A 8 -3.45 -6.96 -11.93
CA ILE A 8 -4.84 -6.52 -11.86
C ILE A 8 -4.91 -5.43 -12.93
N GLY A 9 -5.13 -5.90 -14.14
CA GLY A 9 -4.95 -5.20 -15.40
C GLY A 9 -6.33 -5.01 -15.95
N LEU A 10 -6.64 -3.74 -16.17
CA LEU A 10 -7.86 -3.29 -16.82
C LEU A 10 -8.19 -4.18 -18.03
N PRO A 11 -9.47 -4.55 -18.25
CA PRO A 11 -9.87 -5.32 -19.42
C PRO A 11 -9.35 -4.65 -20.69
N GLU A 12 -8.77 -5.43 -21.61
CA GLU A 12 -8.23 -4.89 -22.88
C GLU A 12 -9.31 -4.15 -23.70
N ASP A 13 -10.58 -4.50 -23.50
CA ASP A 13 -11.75 -3.94 -24.17
C ASP A 13 -12.60 -3.02 -23.25
N LEU A 14 -11.98 -2.00 -22.66
CA LEU A 14 -12.75 -0.97 -21.96
C LEU A 14 -13.44 -0.02 -22.96
N VAL A 15 -14.76 -0.14 -23.02
CA VAL A 15 -15.65 0.69 -23.84
C VAL A 15 -15.64 2.14 -23.32
N GLU A 16 -15.71 3.14 -24.20
CA GLU A 16 -15.79 4.56 -23.81
C GLU A 16 -17.20 4.97 -23.33
N GLU A 17 -18.03 4.01 -22.92
CA GLU A 17 -19.40 4.30 -22.52
C GLU A 17 -19.41 5.16 -21.24
N PRO A 18 -20.18 6.27 -21.23
CA PRO A 18 -20.34 7.11 -20.05
C PRO A 18 -21.14 6.36 -18.99
N ILE A 19 -20.60 6.33 -17.77
CA ILE A 19 -21.32 5.91 -16.56
C ILE A 19 -21.64 7.18 -15.77
N GLY A 20 -22.87 7.69 -15.93
CA GLY A 20 -23.32 8.86 -15.19
C GLY A 20 -24.77 8.72 -14.76
N VAL A 21 -25.02 8.83 -13.45
CA VAL A 21 -26.36 9.09 -12.86
C VAL A 21 -26.33 10.40 -12.06
N SER A 22 -25.60 11.42 -12.53
CA SER A 22 -25.74 12.83 -12.13
C SER A 22 -24.54 13.63 -12.65
N ASN A 23 -24.77 14.62 -13.52
CA ASN A 23 -23.95 15.78 -13.95
C ASN A 23 -22.40 15.72 -14.12
N ASN A 24 -21.72 14.63 -13.78
CA ASN A 24 -20.33 14.35 -14.13
C ASN A 24 -20.33 13.04 -14.91
N GLU A 25 -20.31 13.12 -16.24
CA GLU A 25 -20.13 11.96 -17.10
C GLU A 25 -18.65 11.54 -17.04
N THR A 26 -18.37 10.42 -16.38
CA THR A 26 -17.07 9.72 -16.42
C THR A 26 -17.25 8.48 -17.30
N THR A 27 -16.27 8.16 -18.13
CA THR A 27 -16.31 6.95 -18.96
C THR A 27 -15.85 5.71 -18.17
N LEU A 28 -16.26 4.51 -18.58
CA LEU A 28 -15.72 3.24 -18.02
C LEU A 28 -14.19 3.19 -18.07
N ARG A 29 -13.58 3.77 -19.11
CA ARG A 29 -12.12 3.87 -19.27
C ARG A 29 -11.48 4.78 -18.23
N GLU A 30 -12.07 5.93 -17.93
CA GLU A 30 -11.58 6.85 -16.90
C GLU A 30 -11.71 6.25 -15.51
N ALA A 31 -12.88 5.67 -15.18
CA ALA A 31 -13.09 5.01 -13.89
C ALA A 31 -12.11 3.83 -13.68
N ALA A 32 -11.85 3.06 -14.74
CA ALA A 32 -10.84 2.02 -14.75
C ALA A 32 -9.42 2.58 -14.51
N THR A 33 -9.06 3.67 -15.19
CA THR A 33 -7.75 4.32 -15.02
C THR A 33 -7.58 4.80 -13.59
N ASP A 34 -8.59 5.47 -13.03
CA ASP A 34 -8.57 5.96 -11.65
C ASP A 34 -8.44 4.81 -10.65
N LEU A 35 -9.14 3.69 -10.87
CA LEU A 35 -9.02 2.50 -10.03
C LEU A 35 -7.60 1.91 -10.09
N ALA A 36 -6.99 1.86 -11.28
CA ALA A 36 -5.62 1.38 -11.43
C ALA A 36 -4.60 2.29 -10.70
N VAL A 37 -4.80 3.60 -10.76
CA VAL A 37 -4.00 4.58 -10.00
C VAL A 37 -4.17 4.36 -8.49
N ALA A 38 -5.41 4.25 -8.00
CA ALA A 38 -5.69 4.01 -6.60
C ALA A 38 -5.04 2.70 -6.08
N HIS A 39 -5.11 1.61 -6.86
CA HIS A 39 -4.42 0.36 -6.52
C HIS A 39 -2.91 0.54 -6.42
N ARG A 40 -2.30 1.25 -7.37
CA ARG A 40 -0.87 1.54 -7.34
C ARG A 40 -0.47 2.37 -6.12
N GLU A 41 -1.25 3.40 -5.77
CA GLU A 41 -0.98 4.23 -4.59
C GLU A 41 -1.06 3.41 -3.28
N LEU A 42 -2.03 2.49 -3.19
CA LEU A 42 -2.14 1.56 -2.06
C LEU A 42 -0.91 0.63 -1.97
N ASP A 43 -0.43 0.12 -3.10
CA ASP A 43 0.79 -0.70 -3.15
C ASP A 43 2.03 0.10 -2.73
N GLU A 44 2.16 1.34 -3.19
CA GLU A 44 3.25 2.24 -2.79
C GLU A 44 3.22 2.52 -1.29
N TYR A 45 2.04 2.82 -0.73
CA TYR A 45 1.86 3.06 0.70
C TYR A 45 2.17 1.81 1.54
N ARG A 46 1.74 0.63 1.09
CA ARG A 46 2.08 -0.66 1.69
C ARG A 46 3.60 -0.89 1.72
N ASN A 47 4.28 -0.68 0.60
CA ASN A 47 5.73 -0.85 0.50
C ASN A 47 6.49 0.14 1.42
N GLY A 48 6.01 1.38 1.51
CA GLY A 48 6.52 2.38 2.45
C GLY A 48 6.39 1.93 3.90
N ALA A 49 5.23 1.42 4.30
CA ALA A 49 4.99 0.94 5.66
C ALA A 49 5.85 -0.29 6.02
N LEU A 50 6.03 -1.24 5.10
CA LEU A 50 6.95 -2.39 5.28
C LEU A 50 8.41 -1.93 5.46
N THR A 51 8.84 -0.98 4.64
CA THR A 51 10.20 -0.41 4.73
C THR A 51 10.40 0.28 6.09
N LEU A 52 9.42 1.08 6.53
CA LEU A 52 9.45 1.72 7.85
C LEU A 52 9.51 0.70 8.99
N ALA A 53 8.71 -0.36 8.93
CA ALA A 53 8.72 -1.43 9.93
C ALA A 53 10.10 -2.10 10.04
N GLN A 54 10.78 -2.33 8.92
CA GLN A 54 12.13 -2.88 8.89
C GLN A 54 13.15 -1.92 9.53
N THR A 55 13.10 -0.63 9.19
CA THR A 55 13.96 0.40 9.81
C THR A 55 13.74 0.50 11.32
N LEU A 56 12.49 0.46 11.78
CA LEU A 56 12.16 0.51 13.20
C LEU A 56 12.61 -0.75 13.95
N LYS A 57 12.61 -1.91 13.30
CA LYS A 57 13.17 -3.15 13.86
C LYS A 57 14.68 -3.05 14.06
N GLU A 58 15.38 -2.41 13.13
CA GLU A 58 16.82 -2.16 13.26
C GLU A 58 17.12 -1.17 14.38
N LEU A 59 16.38 -0.05 14.44
CA LEU A 59 16.47 0.92 15.53
C LEU A 59 16.20 0.29 16.90
N GLN A 60 15.17 -0.56 17.00
CA GLN A 60 14.86 -1.32 18.22
C GLN A 60 16.07 -2.12 18.68
N ARG A 61 16.69 -2.90 17.78
CA ARG A 61 17.87 -3.75 18.12
C ARG A 61 19.06 -2.91 18.56
N THR A 62 19.34 -1.80 17.89
CA THR A 62 20.44 -0.89 18.26
C THR A 62 20.19 -0.29 19.64
N ALA A 63 18.98 0.22 19.89
CA ALA A 63 18.61 0.78 21.18
C ALA A 63 18.68 -0.25 22.32
N GLU A 64 18.28 -1.50 22.07
CA GLU A 64 18.42 -2.60 23.03
C GLU A 64 19.90 -2.89 23.35
N ALA A 65 20.77 -2.90 22.33
CA ALA A 65 22.21 -3.11 22.51
C ALA A 65 22.89 -1.98 23.29
N GLU A 66 22.38 -0.75 23.18
CA GLU A 66 22.86 0.44 23.91
C GLU A 66 22.26 0.57 25.31
N GLY A 67 21.33 -0.33 25.71
CA GLY A 67 20.60 -0.22 26.98
C GLY A 67 19.54 0.89 27.02
N ASN A 68 19.20 1.47 25.86
CA ASN A 68 18.17 2.50 25.74
C ASN A 68 16.77 1.87 25.61
N HIS A 69 16.23 1.42 26.74
CA HIS A 69 14.96 0.70 26.79
C HIS A 69 13.73 1.54 26.35
N GLU A 70 13.77 2.86 26.56
CA GLU A 70 12.70 3.77 26.16
C GLU A 70 12.61 3.89 24.64
N LEU A 71 13.76 4.10 23.98
CA LEU A 71 13.84 4.16 22.52
C LEU A 71 13.47 2.81 21.90
N ALA A 72 13.95 1.70 22.47
CA ALA A 72 13.59 0.36 22.01
C ALA A 72 12.07 0.11 22.07
N THR A 73 11.43 0.52 23.17
CA THR A 73 9.97 0.39 23.34
C THR A 73 9.21 1.25 22.34
N THR A 74 9.65 2.49 22.13
CA THR A 74 9.04 3.40 21.16
C THR A 74 9.15 2.86 19.73
N ALA A 75 10.34 2.38 19.34
CA ALA A 75 10.58 1.78 18.04
C ALA A 75 9.71 0.53 17.82
N ARG A 76 9.54 -0.31 18.84
CA ARG A 76 8.64 -1.48 18.78
C ARG A 76 7.18 -1.07 18.53
N ASN A 77 6.66 -0.11 19.29
CA ASN A 77 5.26 0.30 19.17
C ASN A 77 4.95 0.94 17.81
N LEU A 78 5.89 1.73 17.28
CA LEU A 78 5.78 2.29 15.93
C LEU A 78 5.87 1.22 14.85
N LYS A 79 6.73 0.21 15.01
CA LYS A 79 6.84 -0.93 14.08
C LYS A 79 5.54 -1.71 14.02
N GLU A 80 4.93 -2.00 15.17
CA GLU A 80 3.64 -2.68 15.25
C GLU A 80 2.53 -1.87 14.56
N SER A 81 2.54 -0.54 14.72
CA SER A 81 1.61 0.35 14.02
C SER A 81 1.80 0.31 12.50
N ALA A 82 3.05 0.31 12.02
CA ALA A 82 3.35 0.22 10.60
C ALA A 82 2.94 -1.13 9.99
N ILE A 83 3.10 -2.24 10.73
CA ILE A 83 2.64 -3.57 10.29
C ILE A 83 1.11 -3.60 10.23
N ALA A 84 0.41 -3.07 11.24
CA ALA A 84 -1.06 -3.04 11.26
C ALA A 84 -1.66 -2.26 10.07
N VAL A 85 -0.95 -1.23 9.58
CA VAL A 85 -1.33 -0.51 8.34
C VAL A 85 -1.23 -1.43 7.13
N THR A 86 -0.18 -2.25 7.03
CA THR A 86 0.00 -3.17 5.89
C THR A 86 -1.07 -4.27 5.86
N GLU A 87 -1.45 -4.81 7.02
CA GLU A 87 -2.48 -5.86 7.13
C GLU A 87 -3.87 -5.36 6.71
N ARG A 88 -4.17 -4.07 6.95
CA ARG A 88 -5.45 -3.45 6.53
C ARG A 88 -5.54 -3.18 5.03
N ILE A 89 -4.42 -3.16 4.31
CA ILE A 89 -4.38 -2.99 2.86
C ILE A 89 -4.51 -4.36 2.15
N GLU A 90 -4.15 -5.45 2.84
CA GLU A 90 -4.29 -6.82 2.31
C GLU A 90 -5.69 -7.44 2.53
N GLY A 91 -6.45 -6.96 3.52
CA GLY A 91 -7.78 -7.48 3.89
C GLY A 91 -8.93 -6.77 3.18
#